data_AF-C0HJW6-F1
#
_entry.id   AF-C0HJW6-F1
#
_cell.length_a   1.000
_cell.length_b   1.000
_cell.length_c   1.000
_cell.angle_alpha   90.00
_cell.angle_beta   90.00
_cell.angle_gamma   90.00
#
_symmetry.space_group_name_H-M   'P 1'
#
loop_
_entity.id
_entity.type
_entity.pdbx_description
1 polymer ?
#
loop_
_entity_poly.entity_id
_entity_poly.type
_entity_poly.pdbx_seq_one_letter_code
_entity_poly.pdbx_strand_id
1 'polypeptide(L)' 'TIINVKCTSPKQCLKPCKDLYGPHAGEKCMNGKCKCYKI' A
#
# COMPACT_ATOMS: atom_id res chain seq x y z
N THR A 1 -2.96 -5.00 -5.71
CA THR A 1 -2.55 -4.00 -6.71
C THR A 1 -1.24 -3.33 -6.34
N ILE A 2 -0.28 -3.24 -7.27
CA ILE A 2 0.88 -2.36 -7.09
C ILE A 2 0.48 -0.97 -7.54
N ILE A 3 0.66 0.03 -6.69
CA ILE A 3 0.39 1.43 -6.98
C ILE A 3 1.71 2.18 -7.18
N ASN A 4 1.68 3.24 -7.99
CA ASN A 4 2.88 4.05 -8.28
C ASN A 4 3.21 5.05 -7.15
N VAL A 5 3.04 4.63 -5.90
CA VAL A 5 3.46 5.39 -4.72
C VAL A 5 4.84 4.90 -4.33
N LYS A 6 5.82 5.82 -4.33
CA LYS A 6 7.15 5.51 -3.82
C LYS A 6 7.09 5.28 -2.32
N CYS A 7 7.75 4.23 -1.85
CA CYS A 7 7.86 3.94 -0.44
C CYS A 7 9.28 3.49 -0.10
N THR A 8 9.67 3.79 1.12
CA THR A 8 10.83 3.21 1.80
C THR A 8 10.39 2.32 2.97
N SER A 9 9.13 2.45 3.41
CA SER A 9 8.52 1.64 4.45
C SER A 9 7.06 1.31 4.14
N PRO A 10 6.55 0.11 4.49
CA PRO A 10 5.15 -0.27 4.28
C PRO A 10 4.15 0.75 4.85
N LYS A 11 4.44 1.37 5.99
CA LYS A 11 3.54 2.34 6.63
C LYS A 11 3.19 3.54 5.74
N GLN A 12 4.07 3.93 4.81
CA GLN A 12 3.79 5.01 3.84
C GLN A 12 2.71 4.62 2.83
N CYS A 13 2.49 3.31 2.65
CA CYS A 13 1.49 2.75 1.75
C CYS A 13 0.13 2.58 2.43
N LEU A 14 0.04 2.64 3.77
CA LEU A 14 -1.20 2.33 4.49
C LEU A 14 -2.31 3.32 4.11
N LYS A 15 -2.01 4.62 4.06
CA LYS A 15 -2.99 5.65 3.66
C LYS A 15 -3.53 5.43 2.23
N PRO A 16 -2.69 5.33 1.18
CA PRO A 16 -3.19 5.09 -0.16
C PRO A 16 -3.80 3.68 -0.35
N CYS A 17 -3.35 2.67 0.38
CA CYS A 17 -4.00 1.35 0.32
C CYS A 17 -5.37 1.35 0.98
N LYS A 18 -5.55 2.08 2.10
CA LYS A 18 -6.85 2.27 2.76
C LYS A 18 -7.84 3.07 1.91
N ASP A 19 -7.35 3.99 1.09
CA ASP A 19 -8.20 4.69 0.11
C ASP A 19 -8.80 3.71 -0.93
N LEU A 20 -8.02 2.71 -1.35
CA LEU A 20 -8.44 1.72 -2.34
C LEU A 20 -9.29 0.58 -1.77
N TYR A 21 -8.91 0.02 -0.63
CA TYR A 21 -9.53 -1.19 -0.07
C TYR A 21 -10.29 -0.94 1.24
N GLY A 22 -10.36 0.31 1.69
CA GLY A 22 -11.00 0.68 2.95
C GLY A 22 -10.20 0.21 4.18
N PRO A 23 -10.86 0.02 5.33
CA PRO A 23 -10.18 -0.35 6.58
C PRO A 23 -9.52 -1.74 6.54
N HIS A 24 -9.94 -2.61 5.62
CA HIS A 24 -9.38 -3.95 5.40
C HIS A 24 -8.25 -3.94 4.35
N ALA A 25 -7.56 -2.81 4.19
CA ALA A 25 -6.40 -2.74 3.34
C ALA A 25 -5.17 -3.31 4.06
N GLY A 26 -4.45 -4.19 3.37
CA GLY A 26 -3.09 -4.55 3.66
C GLY A 26 -2.12 -3.85 2.72
N GLU A 27 -0.94 -3.52 3.23
CA GLU A 27 0.10 -2.88 2.44
C GLU A 27 1.46 -3.55 2.60
N LYS A 28 2.25 -3.50 1.54
CA LYS A 28 3.66 -3.89 1.50
C LYS A 28 4.42 -2.85 0.68
N CYS A 29 5.63 -2.52 1.11
CA CYS A 29 6.57 -1.80 0.26
C CYS A 29 7.42 -2.82 -0.49
N MET A 30 7.37 -2.83 -1.82
CA MET A 30 8.04 -3.80 -2.67
C MET A 30 8.79 -3.07 -3.79
N ASN A 31 10.11 -3.21 -3.83
CA ASN A 31 10.98 -2.56 -4.82
C ASN A 31 10.78 -1.03 -4.92
N GLY A 32 10.63 -0.38 -3.77
CA GLY A 32 10.39 1.06 -3.69
C GLY A 32 8.98 1.51 -4.08
N LYS A 33 8.05 0.57 -4.31
CA LYS A 33 6.64 0.86 -4.67
C LYS A 33 5.67 0.22 -3.69
N CYS A 34 4.54 0.87 -3.47
CA CYS A 34 3.49 0.35 -2.62
C CYS A 34 2.70 -0.78 -3.32
N LYS A 35 2.59 -1.92 -2.67
CA LYS A 35 1.71 -3.03 -3.04
C LYS A 35 0.59 -3.12 -2.02
N CYS A 36 -0.62 -2.76 -2.46
CA CYS A 36 -1.84 -2.87 -1.68
C CYS A 36 -2.54 -4.20 -1.97
N TYR A 37 -3.23 -4.75 -0.99
CA TYR A 37 -4.11 -5.91 -1.14
C TYR A 37 -5.23 -5.83 -0.12
N LYS A 38 -6.32 -6.56 -0.31
CA LYS A 38 -7.39 -6.65 0.67
C LYS A 38 -7.06 -7.77 1.66
N ILE A 39 -7.26 -7.52 2.94
CA ILE A 39 -7.21 -8.50 4.04
C ILE A 39 -8.61 -9.05 4.26
#